data_AF-A0A2S6THS5-F1
#
_entry.id   AF-A0A2S6THS5-F1
#
_cell.length_a   1.000
_cell.length_b   1.000
_cell.length_c   1.000
_cell.angle_alpha   90.00
_cell.angle_beta   90.00
_cell.angle_gamma   90.00
#
_symmetry.space_group_name_H-M   'P 1'
#
loop_
_entity.id
_entity.type
_entity.pdbx_description
1 polymer ?
#
loop_
_entity_poly.entity_id
_entity_poly.type
_entity_poly.pdbx_seq_one_letter_code
_entity_poly.pdbx_strand_id
1 'polypeptide(L)'
;GGIYIGFFTPTEGAGVGTVGTFLIAVTRGKMRLKGMIEAILGTAKTTGMIFLILLGASVFNAFLGFSELPILAADFFKQSGLSPLTVLLMMLVMYILLGFIMDSLSMILLTVPIFWPIIAGLEFGLSPDDLKLWFGVITLIVVEVGLITPPVGLNVFVINSLARDVPMIETFKGVIPFFISDGIRVAFIVGFPVLTLWLPHIIRLD
;
A
#
# COMPACT_ATOMS: atom_id res chain seq x y z
N GLY A 1 -15.90 -2.57 -12.09
CA GLY A 1 -16.98 -2.06 -12.95
C GLY A 1 -17.61 -0.83 -12.34
N GLY A 2 -18.52 -1.04 -11.37
CA GLY A 2 -19.34 0.03 -10.75
C GLY A 2 -18.59 1.24 -10.17
N ILE A 3 -17.38 1.04 -9.64
CA ILE A 3 -16.55 2.13 -9.07
C ILE A 3 -16.12 3.14 -10.13
N TYR A 4 -15.71 2.66 -11.31
CA TYR A 4 -15.21 3.51 -12.39
C TYR A 4 -16.31 4.28 -13.14
N ILE A 5 -17.57 3.83 -13.01
CA ILE A 5 -18.73 4.49 -13.62
C ILE A 5 -19.52 5.33 -12.61
N GLY A 6 -18.97 5.56 -11.40
CA GLY A 6 -19.57 6.40 -10.36
C GLY A 6 -20.81 5.81 -9.67
N PHE A 7 -21.18 4.56 -9.96
CA PHE A 7 -22.40 3.94 -9.43
C PHE A 7 -22.26 3.50 -7.97
N PHE A 8 -21.02 3.22 -7.54
CA PHE A 8 -20.70 2.85 -6.17
C PHE A 8 -19.34 3.41 -5.75
N THR A 9 -19.24 3.90 -4.52
CA THR A 9 -17.96 4.16 -3.86
C THR A 9 -17.21 2.85 -3.60
N PRO A 10 -15.88 2.88 -3.31
CA PRO A 10 -15.14 1.67 -2.94
C PRO A 10 -15.77 0.91 -1.76
N THR A 11 -16.32 1.64 -0.78
CA THR A 11 -17.00 1.06 0.38
C THR A 11 -18.31 0.36 0.00
N GLU A 12 -19.12 0.99 -0.85
CA GLU A 12 -20.37 0.39 -1.36
C GLU A 12 -20.06 -0.81 -2.26
N GLY A 13 -19.04 -0.72 -3.11
CA GLY A 13 -18.57 -1.81 -3.96
C GLY A 13 -18.09 -3.02 -3.13
N ALA A 14 -17.36 -2.77 -2.04
CA ALA A 14 -16.99 -3.81 -1.08
C ALA A 14 -18.22 -4.46 -0.43
N GLY A 15 -19.21 -3.65 -0.05
CA GLY A 15 -20.48 -4.12 0.50
C GLY A 15 -21.23 -5.08 -0.43
N VAL A 16 -21.34 -4.74 -1.72
CA VAL A 16 -21.93 -5.62 -2.74
C VAL A 16 -21.15 -6.95 -2.84
N GLY A 17 -19.82 -6.89 -2.82
CA GLY A 17 -18.96 -8.09 -2.81
C GLY A 17 -19.17 -8.96 -1.57
N THR A 18 -19.33 -8.35 -0.39
CA THR A 18 -19.63 -9.05 0.87
C THR A 18 -20.99 -9.75 0.79
N VAL A 19 -22.03 -9.07 0.29
CA VAL A 19 -23.37 -9.67 0.11
C VAL A 19 -23.31 -10.84 -0.88
N GLY A 20 -22.62 -10.68 -2.01
CA GLY A 20 -22.44 -11.77 -2.98
C GLY A 20 -21.72 -12.98 -2.37
N THR A 21 -20.64 -12.73 -1.61
CA THR A 21 -19.89 -13.78 -0.92
C THR A 21 -20.75 -14.47 0.15
N PHE A 22 -21.54 -13.72 0.90
CA PHE A 22 -22.49 -14.25 1.88
C PHE A 22 -23.51 -15.18 1.23
N LEU A 23 -24.14 -14.79 0.12
CA LEU A 23 -25.10 -15.62 -0.61
C LEU A 23 -24.47 -16.93 -1.11
N ILE A 24 -23.24 -16.88 -1.64
CA ILE A 24 -22.50 -18.07 -2.07
C ILE A 24 -22.18 -18.98 -0.87
N ALA A 25 -21.76 -18.41 0.25
CA ALA A 25 -21.42 -19.17 1.44
C ALA A 25 -22.66 -19.85 2.08
N VAL A 26 -23.82 -19.19 2.05
CA VAL A 26 -25.12 -19.77 2.47
C VAL A 26 -25.54 -20.89 1.53
N THR A 27 -25.51 -20.68 0.20
CA THR A 27 -25.93 -21.71 -0.78
C THR A 27 -25.02 -22.94 -0.80
N ARG A 28 -23.73 -22.79 -0.48
CA ARG A 28 -22.78 -23.92 -0.30
C ARG A 28 -22.93 -24.65 1.04
N GLY A 29 -23.88 -24.27 1.89
CA GLY A 29 -24.22 -24.97 3.14
C GLY A 29 -23.19 -24.86 4.27
N LYS A 30 -22.12 -24.06 4.10
CA LYS A 30 -21.06 -23.88 5.10
C LYS A 30 -21.34 -22.74 6.09
N MET A 31 -22.37 -21.92 5.84
CA MET A 31 -22.66 -20.72 6.62
C MET A 31 -23.89 -20.91 7.53
N ARG A 32 -23.69 -21.55 8.69
CA ARG A 32 -24.66 -21.63 9.80
C ARG A 32 -24.40 -20.50 10.81
N LEU A 33 -25.26 -20.35 11.83
CA LEU A 33 -25.12 -19.33 12.90
C LEU A 33 -23.70 -19.31 13.51
N LYS A 34 -23.12 -20.48 13.81
CA LYS A 34 -21.76 -20.60 14.32
C LYS A 34 -20.71 -20.03 13.36
N GLY A 35 -20.77 -20.40 12.08
CA GLY A 35 -19.85 -19.89 11.05
C GLY A 35 -20.01 -18.38 10.80
N MET A 36 -21.23 -17.85 10.95
CA MET A 36 -21.47 -16.41 10.86
C MET A 36 -20.83 -15.65 12.03
N ILE A 37 -20.96 -16.16 13.26
CA ILE A 37 -20.30 -15.59 14.44
C ILE A 37 -18.77 -15.65 14.29
N GLU A 38 -18.22 -16.78 13.85
CA GLU A 38 -16.78 -16.94 13.62
C GLU A 38 -16.26 -15.94 12.56
N ALA A 39 -16.99 -15.75 11.46
CA ALA A 39 -16.64 -14.77 10.43
C ALA A 39 -16.66 -13.34 10.98
N ILE A 40 -17.72 -12.95 11.70
CA ILE A 40 -17.84 -11.61 12.30
C ILE A 40 -16.72 -11.35 13.31
N LEU A 41 -16.44 -12.32 14.20
CA LEU A 41 -15.36 -12.18 15.19
C LEU A 41 -13.98 -12.11 14.52
N GLY A 42 -13.75 -12.91 13.47
CA GLY A 42 -12.53 -12.85 12.66
C GLY A 42 -12.33 -11.47 12.03
N THR A 43 -13.37 -10.93 11.39
CA THR A 43 -13.34 -9.57 10.83
C THR A 43 -13.13 -8.51 11.91
N ALA A 44 -13.88 -8.58 13.02
CA ALA A 44 -13.76 -7.63 14.13
C ALA A 44 -12.36 -7.61 14.74
N LYS A 45 -11.69 -8.76 14.86
CA LYS A 45 -10.30 -8.85 15.32
C LYS A 45 -9.34 -8.14 14.37
N THR A 46 -9.43 -8.42 13.07
CA THR A 46 -8.57 -7.78 12.06
C THR A 46 -8.81 -6.28 12.00
N THR A 47 -10.07 -5.86 11.99
CA THR A 47 -10.46 -4.45 12.02
C THR A 47 -10.00 -3.76 13.30
N GLY A 48 -10.10 -4.42 14.46
CA GLY A 48 -9.62 -3.89 15.75
C GLY A 48 -8.12 -3.63 15.76
N MET A 49 -7.31 -4.53 15.17
CA MET A 49 -5.87 -4.31 15.01
C MET A 49 -5.59 -3.10 14.10
N ILE A 50 -6.33 -2.95 12.99
CA ILE A 50 -6.21 -1.79 12.09
C ILE A 50 -6.55 -0.48 12.82
N PHE A 51 -7.62 -0.46 13.61
CA PHE A 51 -7.99 0.73 14.40
C PHE A 51 -6.94 1.09 15.45
N LEU A 52 -6.31 0.11 16.09
CA LEU A 52 -5.22 0.35 17.04
C LEU A 52 -4.01 1.01 16.35
N ILE A 53 -3.65 0.53 15.15
CA ILE A 53 -2.60 1.12 14.32
C ILE A 53 -2.98 2.55 13.92
N LEU A 54 -4.21 2.78 13.46
CA LEU A 54 -4.70 4.11 13.08
C LEU A 54 -4.66 5.10 14.24
N LEU A 55 -5.01 4.65 15.45
CA LEU A 55 -4.93 5.46 16.67
C LEU A 55 -3.48 5.83 16.97
N GLY A 56 -2.56 4.85 16.97
CA GLY A 56 -1.14 5.08 17.16
C GLY A 56 -0.55 6.03 16.11
N ALA A 57 -0.89 5.83 14.84
CA ALA A 57 -0.50 6.71 13.74
C ALA A 57 -1.06 8.13 13.90
N SER A 58 -2.28 8.28 14.40
CA SER A 58 -2.88 9.60 14.66
C SER A 58 -2.14 10.36 15.76
N VAL A 59 -1.77 9.66 16.85
CA VAL A 59 -0.95 10.24 17.93
C VAL A 59 0.45 10.60 17.41
N PHE A 60 1.06 9.71 16.62
CA PHE A 60 2.36 9.97 15.98
C PHE A 60 2.31 11.17 15.03
N ASN A 61 1.25 11.31 14.23
CA ASN A 61 1.06 12.44 13.33
C ASN A 61 0.88 13.76 14.09
N ALA A 62 0.18 13.75 15.23
CA ALA A 62 0.09 14.91 16.09
C ALA A 62 1.47 15.31 16.63
N PHE A 63 2.27 14.33 17.10
CA PHE A 63 3.64 14.56 17.55
C PHE A 63 4.52 15.15 16.44
N LEU A 64 4.46 14.57 15.24
CA LEU A 64 5.19 15.09 14.07
C LEU A 64 4.81 16.54 13.76
N GLY A 65 3.50 16.86 13.80
CA GLY A 65 2.99 18.22 13.61
C GLY A 65 3.55 19.21 14.62
N PHE A 66 3.63 18.83 15.90
CA PHE A 66 4.23 19.67 16.94
C PHE A 66 5.74 19.84 16.80
N SER A 67 6.43 18.79 16.35
CA SER A 67 7.89 18.78 16.20
C SER A 67 8.41 19.46 14.93
N GLU A 68 7.52 19.78 13.99
CA GLU A 68 7.83 20.29 12.64
C GLU A 68 8.81 19.42 11.83
N LEU A 69 9.07 18.17 12.27
CA LEU A 69 10.02 17.26 11.64
C LEU A 69 9.78 17.05 10.14
N PRO A 70 8.54 16.85 9.64
CA PRO A 70 8.32 16.70 8.21
C PRO A 70 8.69 17.94 7.39
N ILE A 71 8.50 19.14 7.97
CA ILE A 71 8.81 20.42 7.32
C ILE A 71 10.33 20.59 7.25
N LEU A 72 11.03 20.37 8.36
CA LEU A 72 12.50 20.43 8.42
C LEU A 72 13.15 19.43 7.46
N ALA A 73 12.60 18.21 7.36
CA ALA A 73 13.08 17.20 6.41
C ALA A 73 12.86 17.64 4.96
N ALA A 74 11.68 18.21 4.63
CA ALA A 74 11.40 18.72 3.30
C ALA A 74 12.38 19.84 2.92
N ASP A 75 12.65 20.77 3.83
CA ASP A 75 13.57 21.88 3.59
C ASP A 75 15.02 21.42 3.47
N PHE A 76 15.44 20.41 4.25
CA PHE A 76 16.74 19.78 4.11
C PHE A 76 16.95 19.20 2.71
N PHE A 77 15.98 18.42 2.20
CA PHE A 77 16.10 17.84 0.86
C PHE A 77 16.00 18.88 -0.25
N LYS A 78 15.17 19.91 -0.11
CA LYS A 78 15.14 21.05 -1.05
C LYS A 78 16.49 21.75 -1.14
N GLN A 79 17.15 21.98 -0.01
CA GLN A 79 18.44 22.68 0.05
C GLN A 79 19.64 21.79 -0.25
N SER A 80 19.48 20.47 -0.24
CA SER A 80 20.56 19.50 -0.47
C SER A 80 21.18 19.55 -1.87
N GLY A 81 20.50 20.18 -2.84
CA GLY A 81 20.91 20.21 -4.25
C GLY A 81 20.75 18.87 -4.97
N LEU A 82 20.17 17.85 -4.32
CA LEU A 82 19.88 16.56 -4.93
C LEU A 82 18.75 16.69 -5.95
N SER A 83 18.82 15.89 -7.01
CA SER A 83 17.72 15.82 -7.97
C SER A 83 16.48 15.20 -7.31
N PRO A 84 15.26 15.65 -7.66
CA PRO A 84 14.01 15.07 -7.15
C PRO A 84 13.93 13.55 -7.34
N LEU A 85 14.43 13.05 -8.47
CA LEU A 85 14.49 11.62 -8.77
C LEU A 85 15.40 10.86 -7.81
N THR A 86 16.56 11.43 -7.45
CA THR A 86 17.47 10.82 -6.47
C THR A 86 16.79 10.69 -5.11
N VAL A 87 16.09 11.75 -4.65
CA VAL A 87 15.35 11.71 -3.39
C VAL A 87 14.26 10.64 -3.43
N LEU A 88 13.49 10.58 -4.51
CA LEU A 88 12.47 9.54 -4.70
C LEU A 88 13.08 8.14 -4.63
N LEU A 89 14.16 7.87 -5.36
CA LEU A 89 14.79 6.54 -5.37
C LEU A 89 15.31 6.14 -3.97
N MET A 90 15.90 7.06 -3.21
CA MET A 90 16.30 6.79 -1.83
C MET A 90 15.09 6.45 -0.95
N MET A 91 13.96 7.14 -1.13
CA MET A 91 12.72 6.84 -0.41
C MET A 91 12.16 5.47 -0.80
N LEU A 92 12.21 5.08 -2.08
CA LEU A 92 11.76 3.76 -2.51
C LEU A 92 12.62 2.64 -1.91
N VAL A 93 13.95 2.82 -1.87
CA VAL A 93 14.85 1.87 -1.21
C VAL A 93 14.51 1.76 0.28
N MET A 94 14.28 2.89 0.95
CA MET A 94 13.85 2.89 2.35
C MET A 94 12.50 2.17 2.55
N TYR A 95 11.54 2.33 1.64
CA TYR A 95 10.28 1.59 1.67
C TYR A 95 10.48 0.08 1.57
N ILE A 96 11.37 -0.38 0.69
CA ILE A 96 11.72 -1.81 0.60
C ILE A 96 12.30 -2.31 1.92
N LEU A 97 13.24 -1.55 2.51
CA LEU A 97 13.87 -1.92 3.79
C LEU A 97 12.86 -1.96 4.95
N LEU A 98 11.96 -0.98 5.02
CA LEU A 98 10.89 -0.96 6.02
C LEU A 98 9.88 -2.11 5.81
N GLY A 99 9.63 -2.49 4.56
CA GLY A 99 8.79 -3.64 4.20
C GLY A 99 9.30 -4.98 4.66
N PHE A 100 10.56 -5.08 5.05
CA PHE A 100 11.06 -6.30 5.69
C PHE A 100 10.53 -6.46 7.11
N ILE A 101 10.04 -5.40 7.76
CA ILE A 101 9.69 -5.44 9.19
C ILE A 101 8.22 -5.11 9.41
N MET A 102 7.66 -4.22 8.59
CA MET A 102 6.33 -3.63 8.80
C MET A 102 5.32 -4.13 7.77
N ASP A 103 4.09 -4.36 8.18
CA ASP A 103 2.97 -4.66 7.28
C ASP A 103 2.56 -3.41 6.46
N SER A 104 1.90 -3.62 5.31
CA SER A 104 1.59 -2.55 4.35
C SER A 104 0.84 -1.38 4.97
N LEU A 105 -0.20 -1.66 5.76
CA LEU A 105 -1.07 -0.61 6.32
C LEU A 105 -0.31 0.22 7.34
N SER A 106 0.35 -0.43 8.31
CA SER A 106 1.14 0.26 9.33
C SER A 106 2.22 1.14 8.71
N MET A 107 2.91 0.62 7.70
CA MET A 107 3.99 1.35 7.04
C MET A 107 3.49 2.61 6.35
N ILE A 108 2.40 2.51 5.57
CA ILE A 108 1.83 3.65 4.84
C ILE A 108 1.34 4.73 5.81
N LEU A 109 0.61 4.32 6.86
CA LEU A 109 0.03 5.25 7.82
C LEU A 109 1.09 6.04 8.62
N LEU A 110 2.25 5.44 8.85
CA LEU A 110 3.34 6.06 9.61
C LEU A 110 4.31 6.86 8.73
N THR A 111 4.57 6.41 7.51
CA THR A 111 5.62 7.02 6.65
C THR A 111 5.10 8.14 5.75
N VAL A 112 3.89 7.98 5.18
CA VAL A 112 3.33 8.97 4.25
C VAL A 112 3.25 10.38 4.84
N PRO A 113 2.87 10.59 6.11
CA PRO A 113 2.84 11.92 6.73
C PRO A 113 4.19 12.63 6.76
N ILE A 114 5.30 11.87 6.78
CA ILE A 114 6.67 12.41 6.75
C ILE A 114 7.13 12.61 5.31
N PHE A 115 6.88 11.63 4.46
CA PHE A 115 7.40 11.58 3.09
C PHE A 115 6.63 12.44 2.10
N TRP A 116 5.33 12.62 2.32
CA TRP A 116 4.50 13.46 1.47
C TRP A 116 4.99 14.91 1.44
N PRO A 117 5.24 15.60 2.58
CA PRO A 117 5.81 16.95 2.58
C PRO A 117 7.16 17.06 1.83
N ILE A 118 8.00 16.03 1.90
CA ILE A 118 9.29 16.00 1.19
C ILE A 118 9.06 15.97 -0.33
N ILE A 119 8.23 15.04 -0.82
CA ILE A 119 7.95 14.91 -2.25
C ILE A 119 7.18 16.12 -2.79
N ALA A 120 6.18 16.61 -2.05
CA ALA A 120 5.42 17.80 -2.41
C ALA A 120 6.29 19.07 -2.45
N GLY A 121 7.42 19.06 -1.73
CA GLY A 121 8.39 20.13 -1.72
C GLY A 121 9.37 20.12 -2.91
N LEU A 122 9.39 19.05 -3.70
CA LEU A 122 10.30 18.88 -4.83
C LEU A 122 9.56 19.06 -6.17
N GLU A 123 10.27 19.55 -7.17
CA GLU A 123 9.69 19.82 -8.48
C GLU A 123 9.76 18.60 -9.41
N PHE A 124 8.62 17.92 -9.59
CA PHE A 124 8.50 16.77 -10.52
C PHE A 124 7.81 17.13 -11.85
N GLY A 125 7.38 18.39 -12.04
CA GLY A 125 6.66 18.82 -13.23
C GLY A 125 5.23 18.26 -13.35
N LEU A 126 4.67 17.76 -12.24
CA LEU A 126 3.31 17.25 -12.15
C LEU A 126 2.42 18.22 -11.36
N SER A 127 1.11 18.21 -11.62
CA SER A 127 0.16 18.92 -10.77
C SER A 127 0.19 18.35 -9.35
N PRO A 128 -0.15 19.13 -8.30
CA PRO A 128 -0.13 18.64 -6.92
C PRO A 128 -1.00 17.38 -6.71
N ASP A 129 -2.11 17.26 -7.43
CA ASP A 129 -3.01 16.11 -7.30
C ASP A 129 -2.51 14.89 -8.07
N ASP A 130 -1.90 15.10 -9.24
CA ASP A 130 -1.24 14.03 -9.98
C ASP A 130 -0.01 13.50 -9.23
N LEU A 131 0.76 14.39 -8.61
CA LEU A 131 1.91 14.03 -7.79
C LEU A 131 1.49 13.16 -6.59
N LYS A 132 0.39 13.51 -5.91
CA LYS A 132 -0.19 12.68 -4.81
C LYS A 132 -0.53 11.29 -5.29
N LEU A 133 -1.27 11.20 -6.41
CA LEU A 133 -1.73 9.92 -6.94
C LEU A 133 -0.55 9.06 -7.41
N TRP A 134 0.35 9.63 -8.20
CA TRP A 134 1.54 8.96 -8.70
C TRP A 134 2.44 8.47 -7.57
N PHE A 135 2.72 9.33 -6.57
CA PHE A 135 3.51 8.94 -5.40
C PHE A 135 2.82 7.84 -4.60
N GLY A 136 1.52 7.98 -4.33
CA GLY A 136 0.74 6.97 -3.61
C GLY A 136 0.75 5.61 -4.31
N VAL A 137 0.61 5.58 -5.64
CA VAL A 137 0.68 4.36 -6.44
C VAL A 137 2.07 3.75 -6.38
N ILE A 138 3.14 4.51 -6.58
CA ILE A 138 4.51 3.99 -6.50
C ILE A 138 4.78 3.43 -5.11
N THR A 139 4.47 4.19 -4.06
CA THR A 139 4.66 3.76 -2.68
C THR A 139 3.91 2.47 -2.40
N LEU A 140 2.64 2.36 -2.79
CA LEU A 140 1.86 1.13 -2.62
C LEU A 140 2.54 -0.07 -3.29
N ILE A 141 3.03 0.09 -4.51
CA ILE A 141 3.70 -0.99 -5.25
C ILE A 141 4.97 -1.42 -4.52
N VAL A 142 5.80 -0.45 -4.13
CA VAL A 142 7.09 -0.72 -3.49
C VAL A 142 6.92 -1.34 -2.10
N VAL A 143 5.89 -0.94 -1.35
CA VAL A 143 5.52 -1.55 -0.07
C VAL A 143 5.16 -3.03 -0.25
N GLU A 144 4.34 -3.36 -1.26
CA GLU A 144 3.98 -4.76 -1.56
C GLU A 144 5.19 -5.58 -1.98
N VAL A 145 6.11 -5.00 -2.75
CA VAL A 145 7.40 -5.62 -3.08
C VAL A 145 8.20 -5.91 -1.80
N GLY A 146 8.27 -4.97 -0.86
CA GLY A 146 8.93 -5.18 0.43
C GLY A 146 8.39 -6.40 1.18
N LEU A 147 7.07 -6.61 1.19
CA LEU A 147 6.41 -7.73 1.86
C LEU A 147 6.66 -9.11 1.24
N ILE A 148 7.09 -9.18 -0.01
CA ILE A 148 7.46 -10.44 -0.65
C ILE A 148 8.98 -10.69 -0.58
N THR A 149 9.79 -9.72 -0.11
CA THR A 149 11.25 -9.75 -0.24
C THR A 149 11.88 -10.47 0.96
N PRO A 150 12.88 -11.35 0.75
CA PRO A 150 13.72 -11.83 1.85
C PRO A 150 14.35 -10.64 2.60
N PRO A 151 14.35 -10.59 3.95
CA PRO A 151 14.46 -11.72 4.89
C PRO A 151 13.17 -12.18 5.57
N VAL A 152 12.14 -11.33 5.68
CA VAL A 152 10.89 -11.68 6.39
C VAL A 152 9.75 -12.03 5.45
N GLY A 153 9.71 -11.51 4.22
CA GLY A 153 8.78 -11.90 3.15
C GLY A 153 7.39 -12.34 3.62
N LEU A 154 6.73 -11.56 4.48
CA LEU A 154 5.57 -11.98 5.27
C LEU A 154 4.53 -12.73 4.43
N ASN A 155 4.22 -12.22 3.23
CA ASN A 155 3.27 -12.84 2.32
C ASN A 155 3.73 -14.22 1.84
N VAL A 156 5.02 -14.37 1.52
CA VAL A 156 5.64 -15.64 1.11
C VAL A 156 5.65 -16.64 2.26
N PHE A 157 5.94 -16.21 3.49
CA PHE A 157 5.93 -17.09 4.67
C PHE A 157 4.52 -17.57 5.00
N VAL A 158 3.52 -16.69 4.92
CA VAL A 158 2.11 -17.07 5.13
C VAL A 158 1.70 -18.13 4.12
N ILE A 159 2.02 -17.96 2.84
CA ILE A 159 1.71 -18.96 1.81
C ILE A 159 2.49 -20.27 2.01
N ASN A 160 3.78 -20.20 2.31
CA ASN A 160 4.59 -21.39 2.57
C ASN A 160 4.07 -22.19 3.80
N SER A 161 3.52 -21.51 4.82
CA SER A 161 2.92 -22.17 5.98
C SER A 161 1.70 -23.05 5.65
N LEU A 162 1.02 -22.76 4.54
CA LEU A 162 -0.08 -23.56 3.99
C LEU A 162 0.43 -24.71 3.11
N ALA A 163 1.58 -24.52 2.44
CA ALA A 163 2.22 -25.49 1.58
C ALA A 163 3.43 -26.14 2.29
N ARG A 164 3.17 -26.88 3.37
CA ARG A 164 4.18 -27.46 4.26
C ARG A 164 5.17 -28.41 3.56
N ASP A 165 4.80 -28.93 2.40
CA ASP A 165 5.61 -29.87 1.61
C ASP A 165 6.66 -29.17 0.72
N VAL A 166 6.64 -27.83 0.64
CA VAL A 166 7.54 -27.04 -0.19
C VAL A 166 8.57 -26.31 0.69
N PRO A 167 9.89 -26.52 0.47
CA PRO A 167 10.91 -25.75 1.17
C PRO A 167 10.77 -24.23 0.94
N MET A 168 10.99 -23.44 1.98
CA MET A 168 10.89 -21.96 1.91
C MET A 168 11.78 -21.36 0.79
N ILE A 169 12.96 -21.94 0.57
CA ILE A 169 13.90 -21.50 -0.47
C ILE A 169 13.31 -21.65 -1.88
N GLU A 170 12.54 -22.71 -2.15
CA GLU A 170 11.90 -22.93 -3.45
C GLU A 170 10.72 -21.97 -3.64
N THR A 171 10.02 -21.65 -2.55
CA THR A 171 8.96 -20.63 -2.59
C THR A 171 9.55 -19.26 -2.92
N PHE A 172 10.65 -18.86 -2.29
CA PHE A 172 11.32 -17.58 -2.62
C PHE A 172 11.86 -17.54 -4.05
N LYS A 173 12.44 -18.64 -4.56
CA LYS A 173 12.85 -18.72 -5.98
C LYS A 173 11.67 -18.52 -6.91
N GLY A 174 10.50 -19.07 -6.58
CA GLY A 174 9.26 -18.88 -7.34
C GLY A 174 8.78 -17.43 -7.38
N VAL A 175 9.17 -16.59 -6.41
CA VAL A 175 8.79 -15.18 -6.33
C VAL A 175 9.75 -14.27 -7.13
N ILE A 176 10.98 -14.70 -7.40
CA ILE A 176 11.97 -13.94 -8.20
C ILE A 176 11.41 -13.37 -9.53
N PRO A 177 10.66 -14.12 -10.37
CA PRO A 177 10.09 -13.53 -11.58
C PRO A 177 9.11 -12.38 -11.30
N PHE A 178 8.36 -12.45 -10.20
CA PHE A 178 7.47 -11.36 -9.77
C PHE A 178 8.27 -10.14 -9.28
N PHE A 179 9.37 -10.37 -8.57
CA PHE A 179 10.30 -9.30 -8.20
C PHE A 179 10.83 -8.51 -9.38
N ILE A 180 11.30 -9.23 -10.40
CA ILE A 180 11.83 -8.62 -11.61
C ILE A 180 10.72 -7.85 -12.33
N SER A 181 9.53 -8.45 -12.44
CA SER A 181 8.35 -7.80 -13.03
C SER A 181 7.97 -6.52 -12.29
N ASP A 182 7.97 -6.52 -10.96
CA ASP A 182 7.64 -5.34 -10.17
C ASP A 182 8.73 -4.25 -10.25
N GLY A 183 10.00 -4.64 -10.25
CA GLY A 183 11.10 -3.70 -10.48
C GLY A 183 11.00 -3.00 -11.84
N ILE A 184 10.70 -3.76 -12.90
CA ILE A 184 10.45 -3.23 -14.24
C ILE A 184 9.25 -2.29 -14.22
N ARG A 185 8.14 -2.71 -13.62
CA ARG A 185 6.91 -1.91 -13.50
C ARG A 185 7.15 -0.59 -12.75
N VAL A 186 7.89 -0.61 -11.64
CA VAL A 186 8.26 0.60 -10.90
C VAL A 186 9.12 1.52 -11.77
N ALA A 187 10.12 0.98 -12.47
CA ALA A 187 10.95 1.77 -13.37
C ALA A 187 10.13 2.46 -14.49
N PHE A 188 9.16 1.74 -15.07
CA PHE A 188 8.25 2.31 -16.06
C PHE A 188 7.35 3.40 -15.48
N ILE A 189 6.76 3.18 -14.29
CA ILE A 189 5.88 4.17 -13.66
C ILE A 189 6.67 5.42 -13.26
N VAL A 190 7.90 5.26 -12.76
CA VAL A 190 8.77 6.37 -12.40
C VAL A 190 9.20 7.16 -13.65
N GLY A 191 9.55 6.47 -14.73
CA GLY A 191 9.94 7.11 -16.00
C GLY A 191 8.77 7.72 -16.79
N PHE A 192 7.58 7.15 -16.67
CA PHE A 192 6.38 7.54 -17.42
C PHE A 192 5.16 7.69 -16.49
N PRO A 193 5.02 8.82 -15.78
CA PRO A 193 3.88 9.08 -14.87
C PRO A 193 2.51 8.91 -15.53
N VAL A 194 2.42 9.14 -16.85
CA VAL A 194 1.23 8.92 -17.68
C VAL A 194 0.61 7.54 -17.47
N LEU A 195 1.41 6.50 -17.24
CA LEU A 195 0.90 5.14 -17.01
C LEU A 195 -0.01 5.04 -15.78
N THR A 196 0.19 5.91 -14.78
CA THR A 196 -0.65 5.96 -13.58
C THR A 196 -1.80 6.95 -13.70
N LEU A 197 -1.61 8.02 -14.47
CA LEU A 197 -2.51 9.17 -14.50
C LEU A 197 -3.55 9.10 -15.62
N TRP A 198 -3.26 8.37 -16.70
CA TRP A 198 -4.13 8.30 -17.87
C TRP A 198 -5.56 7.86 -17.54
N LEU A 199 -5.71 6.77 -16.79
CA LEU A 199 -7.04 6.25 -16.44
C LEU A 199 -7.77 7.18 -15.45
N PRO A 200 -7.15 7.65 -14.36
CA PRO A 200 -7.74 8.69 -13.53
C PRO A 200 -8.20 9.90 -14.33
N HIS A 201 -7.37 10.47 -15.21
CA HIS A 201 -7.73 11.64 -16.02
C HIS A 201 -8.93 11.42 -16.94
N ILE A 202 -9.09 10.23 -17.50
CA ILE A 202 -10.26 9.90 -18.33
C ILE A 202 -11.54 9.79 -17.50
N ILE A 203 -11.44 9.24 -16.28
CA ILE A 203 -12.59 8.99 -15.42
C ILE A 203 -12.99 10.23 -14.61
N ARG A 204 -12.04 11.13 -14.31
CA ARG A 204 -12.25 12.38 -13.56
C ARG A 204 -12.81 13.54 -14.39
N LEU A 205 -13.50 13.27 -15.50
CA LEU A 205 -14.29 14.29 -16.18
C LEU A 205 -15.54 14.61 -15.35
N ASP A 206 -15.32 15.34 -14.24
CA ASP A 206 -16.09 16.43 -13.64
C ASP A 206 -15.42 16.88 -12.31
#